data_AF-A0ABF7Q915-F1
#
_entry.id   AF-A0ABF7Q915-F1
#
_cell.length_a   1.000
_cell.length_b   1.000
_cell.length_c   1.000
_cell.angle_alpha   90.00
_cell.angle_beta   90.00
_cell.angle_gamma   90.00
#
_symmetry.space_group_name_H-M   'P 1'
#
loop_
_entity.id
_entity.type
_entity.pdbx_description
1 polymer ?
#
loop_
_entity_poly.entity_id
_entity_poly.type
_entity_poly.pdbx_seq_one_letter_code
_entity_poly.pdbx_strand_id
1 'polypeptide(L)' 'MATEKAETDRIPVTLALATIGYLEKLVKQGTHGTSVPGVCRTLIEEGIRLAIKDGLLSIRDNGRA' A
#
# COMPACT_ATOMS: atom_id res chain seq x y z
N MET A 1 -4.80 -5.25 18.26
CA MET A 1 -4.75 -6.55 17.55
C MET A 1 -5.38 -6.32 16.19
N ALA A 2 -4.71 -6.61 15.08
CA ALA A 2 -5.34 -6.50 13.77
C ALA A 2 -6.30 -7.70 13.60
N THR A 3 -7.58 -7.44 13.76
CA THR A 3 -8.67 -8.39 13.52
C THR A 3 -8.77 -8.66 12.02
N GLU A 4 -8.48 -9.91 11.64
CA GLU A 4 -8.73 -10.57 10.35
C GLU A 4 -8.30 -9.85 9.06
N LYS A 5 -7.49 -10.53 8.25
CA LYS A 5 -7.15 -10.06 6.90
C LYS A 5 -8.38 -10.24 6.02
N ALA A 6 -8.77 -9.19 5.29
CA ALA A 6 -9.78 -9.28 4.26
C ALA A 6 -9.44 -10.37 3.24
N GLU A 7 -10.45 -10.99 2.63
CA GLU A 7 -10.25 -11.83 1.44
C GLU A 7 -9.56 -10.99 0.35
N THR A 8 -8.54 -11.57 -0.30
CA THR A 8 -7.75 -10.86 -1.31
C THR A 8 -7.60 -11.68 -2.57
N ASP A 9 -7.98 -11.08 -3.70
CA ASP A 9 -7.66 -11.58 -5.03
C ASP A 9 -6.26 -11.13 -5.45
N ARG A 10 -5.49 -12.05 -6.04
CA ARG A 10 -4.20 -11.71 -6.63
C ARG A 10 -4.41 -11.15 -8.03
N ILE A 11 -4.22 -9.85 -8.18
CA ILE A 11 -4.28 -9.16 -9.49
C ILE A 11 -2.85 -8.83 -9.95
N PRO A 12 -2.43 -9.24 -11.16
CA PRO A 12 -1.15 -8.80 -11.72
C PRO A 12 -1.21 -7.30 -12.04
N VAL A 13 -0.22 -6.55 -11.59
CA VAL A 13 -0.09 -5.11 -11.84
C VAL A 13 1.22 -4.84 -12.56
N THR A 14 1.15 -4.08 -13.65
CA THR A 14 2.35 -3.64 -14.37
C THR A 14 2.82 -2.31 -13.81
N LEU A 15 4.11 -2.25 -13.43
CA LEU A 15 4.77 -1.04 -12.95
C LEU A 15 5.89 -0.64 -13.90
N ALA A 16 6.26 0.64 -13.88
CA ALA A 16 7.45 1.10 -14.57
C ALA A 16 8.71 0.42 -14.01
N LEU A 17 9.69 0.15 -14.87
CA LEU A 17 10.96 -0.49 -14.48
C LEU A 17 11.69 0.29 -13.39
N ALA A 18 11.65 1.63 -13.45
CA ALA A 18 12.26 2.49 -12.43
C ALA A 18 11.62 2.27 -11.04
N THR A 19 10.30 2.09 -10.99
CA THR A 19 9.56 1.79 -9.76
C THR A 19 9.95 0.42 -9.21
N ILE A 20 10.06 -0.60 -10.07
CA ILE A 20 10.52 -1.93 -9.64
C ILE A 20 11.93 -1.86 -9.05
N GLY A 21 12.87 -1.19 -9.73
CA GLY A 21 14.23 -1.05 -9.24
C GLY A 21 14.33 -0.28 -7.92
N TYR A 22 13.42 0.67 -7.66
CA TYR A 22 13.33 1.34 -6.37
C TYR A 22 12.85 0.39 -5.27
N LEU A 23 11.80 -0.39 -5.53
CA LEU A 23 11.25 -1.36 -4.58
C LEU A 23 12.27 -2.45 -4.21
N GLU A 24 13.04 -2.94 -5.18
CA GLU A 24 14.12 -3.91 -4.94
C GLU A 24 15.22 -3.35 -4.02
N LYS A 25 15.55 -2.06 -4.12
CA LYS A 25 16.49 -1.41 -3.20
C LYS A 25 15.93 -1.32 -1.79
N LEU A 26 14.64 -0.99 -1.64
CA LEU A 26 13.97 -0.98 -0.34
C LEU A 26 13.92 -2.37 0.30
N VAL A 27 13.70 -3.43 -0.50
CA VAL A 27 13.78 -4.81 0.01
C VAL A 27 15.15 -5.09 0.64
N LYS A 28 16.24 -4.62 0.03
CA LYS A 28 17.59 -4.80 0.55
C LYS A 28 17.84 -4.05 1.87
N GLN A 29 17.08 -2.97 2.14
CA GLN A 29 17.16 -2.24 3.41
C GLN A 29 16.39 -2.95 4.54
N GLY A 30 15.43 -3.82 4.22
CA GLY A 30 14.70 -4.64 5.19
C GLY A 30 13.68 -3.90 6.08
N THR A 31 13.52 -2.58 5.91
CA THR A 31 12.65 -1.75 6.75
C THR A 31 11.16 -1.93 6.48
N HIS A 32 10.76 -2.10 5.22
CA HIS A 32 9.35 -2.19 4.80
C HIS A 32 8.94 -3.60 4.35
N GLY A 33 9.77 -4.61 4.61
CA GLY A 33 9.54 -6.01 4.24
C GLY A 33 10.71 -6.64 3.48
N THR A 34 10.64 -7.97 3.28
CA THR A 34 11.71 -8.78 2.68
C THR A 34 11.43 -9.21 1.24
N SER A 35 10.33 -8.73 0.64
CA SER A 35 9.98 -9.00 -0.76
C SER A 35 9.32 -7.76 -1.39
N VAL A 36 9.42 -7.64 -2.72
CA VAL A 36 8.83 -6.51 -3.47
C VAL A 36 7.33 -6.38 -3.18
N PRO A 37 6.50 -7.45 -3.20
CA PRO A 37 5.10 -7.33 -2.80
C PRO A 37 4.89 -6.90 -1.35
N GLY A 38 5.79 -7.29 -0.44
CA GLY A 38 5.77 -6.86 0.96
C GLY A 38 5.95 -5.36 1.10
N VAL A 39 7.03 -4.85 0.49
CA VAL A 39 7.32 -3.41 0.46
C VAL A 39 6.18 -2.63 -0.19
N CYS A 40 5.63 -3.10 -1.32
CA CYS A 40 4.49 -2.46 -1.97
C CYS A 40 3.29 -2.30 -1.02
N ARG A 41 2.92 -3.36 -0.28
CA ARG A 41 1.79 -3.30 0.65
C ARG A 41 2.00 -2.24 1.73
N THR A 42 3.20 -2.21 2.33
CA THR A 42 3.54 -1.21 3.35
C THR A 42 3.45 0.21 2.80
N LEU A 43 4.00 0.47 1.61
CA LEU A 43 3.94 1.79 0.99
C LEU A 43 2.52 2.22 0.61
N ILE A 44 1.69 1.29 0.14
CA ILE A 44 0.27 1.57 -0.15
C ILE A 44 -0.46 1.95 1.13
N GLU A 45 -0.32 1.17 2.21
CA GLU A 45 -0.96 1.49 3.48
C GLU A 45 -0.50 2.84 4.05
N GLU A 46 0.80 3.11 4.01
CA GLU A 46 1.36 4.37 4.49
C GLU A 46 0.88 5.55 3.65
N GLY A 47 0.90 5.42 2.32
CA GLY A 47 0.38 6.44 1.40
C GLY A 47 -1.10 6.74 1.62
N ILE A 48 -1.94 5.71 1.82
CA ILE A 48 -3.37 5.90 2.14
C ILE A 48 -3.53 6.65 3.46
N ARG A 49 -2.79 6.26 4.52
CA ARG A 49 -2.88 6.92 5.83
C ARG A 49 -2.43 8.38 5.76
N LEU A 50 -1.36 8.68 5.03
CA LEU A 50 -0.88 10.04 4.82
C LEU A 50 -1.89 10.87 4.01
N ALA A 51 -2.46 10.32 2.94
CA ALA A 51 -3.45 11.03 2.15
C ALA A 51 -4.75 11.32 2.93
N ILE A 52 -5.16 10.44 3.84
CA ILE A 52 -6.25 10.71 4.78
C ILE A 52 -5.86 11.84 5.75
N LYS A 53 -4.68 11.74 6.35
CA LYS A 53 -4.15 12.73 7.30
C LYS A 53 -4.05 14.13 6.67
N ASP A 54 -3.63 14.20 5.42
CA ASP A 54 -3.46 15.45 4.67
C ASP A 54 -4.78 15.97 4.06
N GLY A 55 -5.90 15.27 4.28
CA GLY A 55 -7.22 15.68 3.79
C GLY A 55 -7.44 15.47 2.29
N LEU A 56 -6.52 14.79 1.59
CA LEU A 56 -6.65 14.45 0.17
C LEU A 56 -7.68 13.33 -0.06
N LEU A 57 -7.78 12.42 0.91
CA LEU A 57 -8.80 11.37 0.96
C LEU A 57 -9.72 11.60 2.14
N SER A 58 -11.00 11.87 1.87
CA SER A 58 -12.05 11.95 2.88
C SER A 58 -13.14 10.94 2.53
N ILE A 59 -13.63 10.18 3.52
CA ILE A 59 -14.87 9.43 3.34
C ILE A 59 -15.99 10.47 3.26
N ARG A 60 -16.52 10.68 2.05
CA ARG A 60 -17.79 11.38 1.90
C ARG A 60 -18.87 10.38 2.28
N ASP A 61 -19.48 10.59 3.44
CA ASP A 61 -20.69 9.88 3.81
C ASP A 61 -21.82 10.42 2.92
N ASN A 62 -21.96 9.84 1.72
CA ASN A 62 -23.11 10.09 0.87
C ASN A 62 -24.28 9.34 1.52
N GLY A 63 -24.87 9.95 2.55
CA GLY A 63 -25.89 9.37 3.41
C GLY A 63 -26.92 8.58 2.60
N ARG A 64 -26.82 7.26 2.66
CA ARG A 64 -27.96 6.37 2.51
C ARG A 64 -28.40 6.01 3.93
N ALA A 65 -29.33 6.82 4.43
CA ALA A 65 -30.26 6.39 5.47
C ALA A 65 -31.13 5.24 4.94
#